data_AF-A0A3D3IXL8-F1
#
_entry.id   AF-A0A3D3IXL8-F1
#
_cell.length_a   1.000
_cell.length_b   1.000
_cell.length_c   1.000
_cell.angle_alpha   90.00
_cell.angle_beta   90.00
_cell.angle_gamma   90.00
#
_symmetry.space_group_name_H-M   'P 1'
#
loop_
_entity.id
_entity.type
_entity.pdbx_description
1 polymer ?
#
loop_
_entity_poly.entity_id
_entity_poly.type
_entity_poly.pdbx_seq_one_letter_code
_entity_poly.pdbx_strand_id
1 'polypeptide(L)'
;MRKFKVDIWDRGEYGHPAAYGFVPFIKAYLHEDTKEAKKGVMLIAPGGGYNMCVPHEGEPVALEFYEKGYDAYVLAYTTDLTFTFPLKDQPLKDIGRAVRLIRRTRLDAGIRNEKLFICGFSAGAHLCATLTVHFKDVKDPDKVLNRISARPDGTILSYPVITMGRFTHKSSREALLGRSPSREEVDYYSCEKNVD
;
A
#
# COMPACT_ATOMS: atom_id res chain seq x y z
N MET A 1 -1.43 23.73 -3.53
CA MET A 1 -1.36 22.25 -3.49
C MET A 1 -0.12 21.83 -4.23
N ARG A 2 0.84 21.22 -3.54
CA ARG A 2 2.04 20.64 -4.15
C ARG A 2 1.72 19.21 -4.60
N LYS A 3 1.86 18.94 -5.91
CA LYS A 3 1.61 17.62 -6.52
C LYS A 3 2.86 17.09 -7.21
N PHE A 4 3.21 15.83 -6.93
CA PHE A 4 4.33 15.17 -7.60
C PHE A 4 4.16 13.64 -7.61
N LYS A 5 4.93 12.96 -8.46
CA LYS A 5 5.05 11.51 -8.51
C LYS A 5 6.47 11.12 -8.12
N VAL A 6 6.62 10.09 -7.29
CA VAL A 6 7.91 9.48 -6.94
C VAL A 6 7.79 7.97 -7.05
N ASP A 7 8.70 7.34 -7.79
CA ASP A 7 8.85 5.88 -7.81
C ASP A 7 9.38 5.43 -6.43
N ILE A 8 8.82 4.37 -5.86
CA ILE A 8 9.16 3.96 -4.48
C ILE A 8 10.38 3.03 -4.42
N TRP A 9 10.80 2.48 -5.55
CA TRP A 9 11.95 1.59 -5.65
C TRP A 9 13.05 2.24 -6.48
N ASP A 10 14.30 2.15 -6.02
CA ASP A 10 15.42 2.63 -6.79
C ASP A 10 15.73 1.67 -7.95
N ARG A 11 16.51 2.16 -8.92
CA ARG A 11 16.88 1.40 -10.10
C ARG A 11 17.62 0.11 -9.68
N GLY A 12 17.05 -1.03 -10.05
CA GLY A 12 17.62 -2.36 -9.78
C GLY A 12 17.14 -3.00 -8.48
N GLU A 13 16.36 -2.29 -7.64
CA GLU A 13 15.76 -2.88 -6.43
C GLU A 13 14.42 -3.57 -6.69
N TYR A 14 13.72 -3.13 -7.74
CA TYR A 14 12.45 -3.71 -8.17
C TYR A 14 12.62 -4.58 -9.43
N GLY A 15 12.05 -5.78 -9.40
CA GLY A 15 12.24 -6.77 -10.46
C GLY A 15 11.15 -7.83 -10.53
N HIS A 16 9.89 -7.49 -10.22
CA HIS A 16 8.79 -8.47 -10.34
C HIS A 16 8.70 -8.97 -11.79
N PRO A 17 8.57 -10.29 -12.06
CA PRO A 17 8.58 -10.83 -13.42
C PRO A 17 7.48 -10.27 -14.34
N ALA A 18 6.32 -9.94 -13.78
CA ALA A 18 5.20 -9.32 -14.49
C ALA A 18 5.26 -7.77 -14.49
N ALA A 19 6.43 -7.17 -14.25
CA ALA A 19 6.54 -5.71 -14.19
C ALA A 19 6.35 -5.03 -15.55
N TYR A 20 6.83 -5.63 -16.64
CA TYR A 20 6.74 -5.05 -17.99
C TYR A 20 7.16 -3.57 -18.08
N GLY A 21 8.19 -3.18 -17.32
CA GLY A 21 8.70 -1.80 -17.26
C GLY A 21 7.96 -0.88 -16.28
N PHE A 22 6.88 -1.33 -15.65
CA PHE A 22 6.26 -0.62 -14.52
C PHE A 22 7.18 -0.65 -13.30
N VAL A 23 7.24 0.48 -12.58
CA VAL A 23 7.84 0.58 -11.25
C VAL A 23 6.77 1.15 -10.32
N PRO A 24 6.49 0.52 -9.17
CA PRO A 24 5.57 1.06 -8.18
C PRO A 24 5.92 2.50 -7.79
N PHE A 25 4.89 3.32 -7.56
CA PHE A 25 5.07 4.74 -7.27
C PHE A 25 3.98 5.30 -6.36
N ILE A 26 4.27 6.44 -5.74
CA ILE A 26 3.29 7.27 -5.04
C ILE A 26 3.04 8.57 -5.81
N LYS A 27 1.78 8.98 -5.90
CA LYS A 27 1.37 10.34 -6.30
C LYS A 27 1.00 11.11 -5.05
N ALA A 28 1.69 12.21 -4.77
CA ALA A 28 1.49 13.03 -3.59
C ALA A 28 0.63 14.26 -3.89
N TYR A 29 -0.21 14.64 -2.93
CA TYR A 29 -1.08 15.82 -2.89
C TYR A 29 -0.90 16.48 -1.52
N LEU A 30 0.01 17.44 -1.44
CA LEU A 30 0.45 18.01 -0.16
C LEU A 30 -0.02 19.44 -0.02
N HIS A 31 -0.41 19.79 1.20
CA HIS A 31 -0.67 21.16 1.58
C HIS A 31 0.65 21.92 1.49
N GLU A 32 0.56 23.20 1.12
CA GLU A 32 1.70 24.10 1.22
C GLU A 32 2.23 24.09 2.66
N ASP A 33 3.51 24.43 2.81
CA ASP A 33 4.14 24.50 4.12
C ASP A 33 3.67 25.79 4.82
N THR A 34 2.43 25.77 5.33
CA THR A 34 1.77 26.86 6.05
C THR A 34 1.89 26.67 7.57
N LYS A 35 1.51 27.70 8.34
CA LYS A 35 1.47 27.64 9.81
C LYS A 35 0.32 26.78 10.36
N GLU A 36 -0.58 26.29 9.51
CA GLU A 36 -1.73 25.50 9.96
C GLU A 36 -1.33 24.05 10.26
N ALA A 37 -1.83 23.54 11.38
CA ALA A 37 -1.56 22.16 11.77
C ALA A 37 -2.32 21.20 10.84
N LYS A 38 -1.57 20.31 10.17
CA LYS A 38 -2.12 19.22 9.35
C LYS A 38 -2.71 18.14 10.27
N LYS A 39 -3.78 17.46 9.83
CA LYS A 39 -4.39 16.36 10.60
C LYS A 39 -3.59 15.06 10.56
N GLY A 40 -2.68 14.95 9.60
CA GLY A 40 -1.81 13.79 9.38
C GLY A 40 -1.67 13.49 7.90
N VAL A 41 -1.27 12.25 7.61
CA VAL A 41 -1.09 11.73 6.26
C VAL A 41 -2.09 10.63 5.97
N MET A 42 -2.62 10.60 4.75
CA MET A 42 -3.43 9.52 4.22
C MET A 42 -2.74 8.88 3.00
N LEU A 43 -2.51 7.57 3.04
CA LEU A 43 -2.04 6.79 1.89
C LEU A 43 -3.17 5.90 1.37
N ILE A 44 -3.59 6.15 0.14
CA ILE A 44 -4.68 5.47 -0.54
C ILE A 44 -4.12 4.33 -1.39
N ALA A 45 -4.64 3.12 -1.20
CA ALA A 45 -4.38 1.94 -2.01
C ALA A 45 -5.65 1.57 -2.81
N PRO A 46 -5.70 1.89 -4.11
CA PRO A 46 -6.83 1.53 -4.96
C PRO A 46 -7.05 0.02 -5.03
N GLY A 47 -8.28 -0.41 -5.28
CA GLY A 47 -8.59 -1.78 -5.64
C GLY A 47 -8.27 -2.08 -7.11
N GLY A 48 -8.96 -3.07 -7.66
CA GLY A 48 -8.67 -3.62 -8.99
C GLY A 48 -8.18 -5.06 -8.98
N GLY A 49 -8.51 -5.81 -7.92
CA GLY A 49 -8.37 -7.25 -7.90
C GLY A 49 -6.92 -7.76 -7.87
N TYR A 50 -5.94 -6.93 -7.50
CA TYR A 50 -4.51 -7.17 -7.71
C TYR A 50 -4.09 -7.27 -9.19
N ASN A 51 -4.99 -6.97 -10.12
CA ASN A 51 -4.74 -7.00 -11.57
C ASN A 51 -4.38 -5.61 -12.10
N MET A 52 -4.87 -4.58 -11.43
CA MET A 52 -4.62 -3.17 -11.73
C MET A 52 -4.92 -2.32 -10.49
N CYS A 53 -4.51 -1.05 -10.52
CA CYS A 53 -5.00 -0.02 -9.60
C CYS A 53 -6.09 0.81 -10.32
N VAL A 54 -7.34 0.76 -9.86
CA VAL A 54 -8.43 1.48 -10.53
C VAL A 54 -8.38 2.99 -10.21
N PRO A 55 -8.40 3.90 -11.22
CA PRO A 55 -8.18 5.33 -10.97
C PRO A 55 -9.23 6.01 -10.07
N HIS A 56 -10.50 5.57 -10.13
CA HIS A 56 -11.59 6.20 -9.39
C HIS A 56 -11.53 5.96 -7.87
N GLU A 57 -10.80 4.94 -7.43
CA GLU A 57 -10.53 4.66 -6.00
C GLU A 57 -9.20 5.30 -5.52
N GLY A 58 -8.51 6.03 -6.40
CA GLY A 58 -7.23 6.67 -6.13
C GLY A 58 -7.33 8.18 -5.93
N GLU A 59 -7.09 8.95 -7.00
CA GLU A 59 -6.98 10.41 -6.93
C GLU A 59 -8.23 11.11 -6.38
N PRO A 60 -9.47 10.75 -6.76
CA PRO A 60 -10.65 11.37 -6.18
C PRO A 60 -10.71 11.22 -4.64
N VAL A 61 -10.36 10.04 -4.13
CA VAL A 61 -10.32 9.77 -2.68
C VAL A 61 -9.21 10.58 -2.01
N ALA A 62 -8.03 10.68 -2.64
CA ALA A 62 -6.93 11.49 -2.13
C ALA A 62 -7.31 12.98 -2.03
N LEU A 63 -8.02 13.51 -3.01
CA LEU A 63 -8.52 14.88 -2.99
C LEU A 63 -9.56 15.10 -1.89
N GLU A 64 -10.46 14.15 -1.64
CA GLU A 64 -11.42 14.23 -0.51
C GLU A 64 -10.73 14.29 0.85
N PHE A 65 -9.65 13.53 1.06
CA PHE A 65 -8.86 13.62 2.29
C PHE A 65 -8.02 14.89 2.35
N TYR A 66 -7.52 15.35 1.21
CA TYR A 66 -6.81 16.62 1.08
C TYR A 66 -7.68 17.78 1.55
N GLU A 67 -8.89 17.93 1.01
CA GLU A 67 -9.84 18.98 1.41
C GLU A 67 -10.24 18.89 2.90
N LYS A 68 -10.06 17.72 3.54
CA LYS A 68 -10.29 17.53 4.98
C LYS A 68 -9.06 17.84 5.85
N GLY A 69 -7.94 18.25 5.26
CA GLY A 69 -6.71 18.67 5.97
C GLY A 69 -5.66 17.59 6.16
N TYR A 70 -5.69 16.50 5.37
CA TYR A 70 -4.65 15.47 5.33
C TYR A 70 -3.72 15.68 4.15
N ASP A 71 -2.42 15.52 4.34
CA ASP A 71 -1.54 15.30 3.20
C ASP A 71 -1.84 13.92 2.61
N ALA A 72 -2.16 13.84 1.31
CA ALA A 72 -2.66 12.63 0.70
C ALA A 72 -1.67 12.04 -0.31
N TYR A 73 -1.63 10.72 -0.39
CA TYR A 73 -0.81 9.97 -1.33
C TYR A 73 -1.65 8.86 -1.97
N VAL A 74 -1.48 8.61 -3.26
CA VAL A 74 -2.07 7.43 -3.94
C VAL A 74 -0.95 6.49 -4.32
N LEU A 75 -1.04 5.24 -3.87
CA LEU A 75 -0.11 4.16 -4.22
C LEU A 75 -0.56 3.50 -5.53
N ALA A 76 0.35 3.42 -6.50
CA ALA A 76 0.28 2.44 -7.57
C ALA A 76 1.26 1.31 -7.21
N TYR A 77 0.72 0.19 -6.74
CA TYR A 77 1.48 -0.99 -6.31
C TYR A 77 1.57 -2.04 -7.43
N THR A 78 2.42 -3.05 -7.24
CA THR A 78 2.58 -4.15 -8.19
C THR A 78 1.28 -4.94 -8.36
N THR A 79 0.85 -5.04 -9.62
CA THR A 79 -0.33 -5.80 -10.04
C THR A 79 0.00 -6.58 -11.30
N ASP A 80 -0.76 -7.64 -11.58
CA ASP A 80 -0.58 -8.41 -12.81
C ASP A 80 -1.93 -8.64 -13.51
N LEU A 81 -2.17 -7.87 -14.58
CA LEU A 81 -3.38 -8.00 -15.40
C LEU A 81 -3.43 -9.33 -16.16
N THR A 82 -2.27 -9.96 -16.38
CA THR A 82 -2.15 -11.16 -17.22
C THR A 82 -2.27 -12.45 -16.42
N PHE A 83 -2.19 -12.38 -15.08
CA PHE A 83 -2.13 -13.56 -14.20
C PHE A 83 -1.00 -14.54 -14.56
N THR A 84 0.08 -14.03 -15.15
CA THR A 84 1.20 -14.87 -15.59
C THR A 84 2.06 -15.28 -14.41
N PHE A 85 2.21 -14.39 -13.41
CA PHE A 85 2.98 -14.66 -12.21
C PHE A 85 2.20 -14.29 -10.95
N PRO A 86 2.16 -15.16 -9.92
CA PRO A 86 1.58 -14.79 -8.65
C PRO A 86 2.40 -13.67 -8.01
N LEU A 87 1.74 -12.62 -7.53
CA LEU A 87 2.40 -11.43 -6.99
C LEU A 87 3.12 -11.69 -5.65
N LYS A 88 2.63 -12.67 -4.90
CA LYS A 88 3.13 -13.07 -3.58
C LYS A 88 3.29 -11.86 -2.66
N ASP A 89 4.49 -11.65 -2.12
CA ASP A 89 4.78 -10.61 -1.14
C ASP A 89 5.12 -9.24 -1.74
N GLN A 90 5.20 -9.12 -3.07
CA GLN A 90 5.64 -7.89 -3.71
C GLN A 90 4.71 -6.69 -3.41
N PRO A 91 3.37 -6.80 -3.53
CA PRO A 91 2.47 -5.68 -3.19
C PRO A 91 2.60 -5.26 -1.72
N LEU A 92 2.82 -6.24 -0.82
CA LEU A 92 3.01 -6.00 0.61
C LEU A 92 4.32 -5.22 0.88
N LYS A 93 5.39 -5.57 0.16
CA LYS A 93 6.65 -4.81 0.17
C LYS A 93 6.45 -3.39 -0.34
N ASP A 94 5.68 -3.21 -1.42
CA ASP A 94 5.42 -1.89 -2.01
C ASP A 94 4.73 -0.95 -1.02
N ILE A 95 3.62 -1.37 -0.41
CA ILE A 95 2.91 -0.53 0.56
C ILE A 95 3.76 -0.28 1.82
N GLY A 96 4.51 -1.29 2.28
CA GLY A 96 5.42 -1.14 3.42
C GLY A 96 6.53 -0.12 3.14
N ARG A 97 7.13 -0.16 1.94
CA ARG A 97 8.14 0.81 1.52
C ARG A 97 7.56 2.20 1.32
N ALA A 98 6.35 2.32 0.76
CA ALA A 98 5.66 3.59 0.63
C ALA A 98 5.43 4.26 2.00
N VAL A 99 4.96 3.51 3.00
CA VAL A 99 4.81 4.00 4.39
C VAL A 99 6.15 4.48 4.96
N ARG A 100 7.23 3.70 4.75
CA ARG A 100 8.58 4.06 5.23
C ARG A 100 9.12 5.31 4.57
N LEU A 101 8.96 5.46 3.25
CA LEU A 101 9.38 6.64 2.50
C LEU A 101 8.65 7.90 2.97
N ILE A 102 7.32 7.83 3.11
CA ILE A 102 6.52 8.95 3.62
C ILE A 102 7.03 9.35 5.01
N ARG A 103 7.18 8.39 5.93
CA ARG A 103 7.73 8.67 7.27
C ARG A 103 9.13 9.27 7.22
N ARG A 104 10.00 8.76 6.35
CA ARG A 104 11.35 9.30 6.18
C ARG A 104 11.32 10.75 5.77
N THR A 105 10.51 11.11 4.77
CA THR A 105 10.36 12.51 4.31
C THR A 105 9.93 13.44 5.45
N ARG A 106 9.03 12.98 6.33
CA ARG A 106 8.56 13.76 7.49
C ARG A 106 9.64 13.91 8.54
N LEU A 107 10.38 12.84 8.80
CA LEU A 107 11.53 12.88 9.69
C LEU A 107 12.61 13.85 9.21
N ASP A 108 12.91 13.85 7.90
CA ASP A 108 13.88 14.75 7.27
C ASP A 108 13.42 16.21 7.32
N ALA A 109 12.10 16.46 7.27
CA ALA A 109 11.51 17.79 7.46
C ALA A 109 11.41 18.23 8.94
N GLY A 110 11.98 17.46 9.88
CA GLY A 110 11.92 17.77 11.32
C GLY A 110 10.56 17.48 11.98
N ILE A 111 9.57 16.97 11.23
CA ILE A 111 8.26 16.60 11.75
C ILE A 111 8.39 15.26 12.50
N ARG A 112 7.87 15.21 13.72
CA ARG A 112 7.89 14.02 14.59
C ARG A 112 6.46 13.67 15.00
N ASN A 113 6.19 12.37 15.15
CA ASN A 113 4.88 11.84 15.60
C ASN A 113 3.70 12.14 14.67
N GLU A 114 3.93 12.51 13.41
CA GLU A 114 2.86 12.65 12.43
C GLU A 114 2.16 11.30 12.22
N LYS A 115 0.84 11.32 12.29
CA LYS A 115 0.00 10.14 12.10
C LYS A 115 -0.10 9.82 10.62
N LEU A 116 0.17 8.56 10.26
CA LEU A 116 0.02 8.04 8.92
C LEU A 116 -1.06 6.98 8.89
N PHE A 117 -2.16 7.31 8.22
CA PHE A 117 -3.28 6.41 7.99
C PHE A 117 -3.20 5.80 6.60
N ILE A 118 -3.72 4.59 6.44
CA ILE A 118 -3.87 3.95 5.13
C ILE A 118 -5.36 3.70 4.86
N CYS A 119 -5.78 3.87 3.61
CA CYS A 119 -7.14 3.62 3.16
C CYS A 119 -7.11 2.76 1.92
N GLY A 120 -7.83 1.64 1.93
CA GLY A 120 -7.87 0.75 0.78
C GLY A 120 -9.28 0.34 0.38
N PHE A 121 -9.43 -0.08 -0.88
CA PHE A 121 -10.69 -0.51 -1.47
C PHE A 121 -10.56 -1.91 -2.06
N SER A 122 -11.52 -2.81 -1.82
CA SER A 122 -11.51 -4.18 -2.38
C SER A 122 -10.17 -4.91 -2.16
N ALA A 123 -9.40 -5.22 -3.21
CA ALA A 123 -8.06 -5.79 -3.11
C ALA A 123 -7.00 -4.83 -2.52
N GLY A 124 -7.14 -3.52 -2.73
CA GLY A 124 -6.33 -2.51 -2.04
C GLY A 124 -6.63 -2.46 -0.55
N ALA A 125 -7.88 -2.72 -0.15
CA ALA A 125 -8.24 -2.87 1.26
C ALA A 125 -7.61 -4.13 1.86
N HIS A 126 -7.58 -5.24 1.11
CA HIS A 126 -6.85 -6.43 1.51
C HIS A 126 -5.35 -6.13 1.71
N LEU A 127 -4.74 -5.37 0.81
CA LEU A 127 -3.36 -4.94 0.95
C LEU A 127 -3.13 -4.10 2.23
N CYS A 128 -4.02 -3.15 2.51
CA CYS A 128 -3.97 -2.37 3.74
C CYS A 128 -4.16 -3.23 5.00
N ALA A 129 -5.11 -4.16 4.98
CA ALA A 129 -5.34 -5.09 6.08
C ALA A 129 -4.11 -5.97 6.32
N THR A 130 -3.54 -6.53 5.24
CA THR A 130 -2.33 -7.37 5.29
C THR A 130 -1.17 -6.61 5.91
N LEU A 131 -0.91 -5.36 5.48
CA LEU A 131 0.13 -4.55 6.12
C LEU A 131 -0.16 -4.31 7.60
N THR A 132 -1.42 -4.08 7.96
CA THR A 132 -1.81 -3.77 9.35
C THR A 132 -1.50 -4.92 10.30
N VAL A 133 -1.75 -6.17 9.88
CA VAL A 133 -1.48 -7.36 10.72
C VAL A 133 -0.04 -7.88 10.58
N HIS A 134 0.62 -7.66 9.43
CA HIS A 134 1.94 -8.23 9.13
C HIS A 134 3.09 -7.21 9.04
N PHE A 135 2.91 -5.96 9.45
CA PHE A 135 3.93 -4.90 9.28
C PHE A 135 5.33 -5.27 9.83
N LYS A 136 5.42 -6.15 10.85
CA LYS A 136 6.69 -6.60 11.45
C LYS A 136 7.48 -7.53 10.53
N ASP A 137 6.78 -8.25 9.67
CA ASP A 137 7.35 -9.24 8.76
C ASP A 137 7.95 -8.56 7.52
N VAL A 138 7.42 -7.39 7.14
CA VAL A 138 7.81 -6.66 5.93
C VAL A 138 9.24 -6.16 6.02
N LYS A 139 10.12 -6.68 5.17
CA LYS A 139 11.53 -6.25 5.05
C LYS A 139 11.73 -5.31 3.86
N ASP A 140 12.65 -4.36 4.03
CA ASP A 140 13.16 -3.51 2.95
C ASP A 140 14.62 -3.89 2.62
N PRO A 141 15.02 -3.94 1.35
CA PRO A 141 16.43 -4.06 0.98
C PRO A 141 17.25 -2.82 1.40
N ASP A 142 16.64 -1.63 1.45
CA ASP A 142 17.31 -0.44 1.96
C ASP A 142 17.41 -0.51 3.50
N LYS A 143 18.64 -0.51 4.02
CA LYS A 143 18.90 -0.66 5.47
C LYS A 143 18.37 0.50 6.31
N VAL A 144 18.29 1.70 5.75
CA VAL A 144 17.77 2.89 6.44
C VAL A 144 16.25 2.81 6.51
N LEU A 145 15.58 2.54 5.39
CA LEU A 145 14.13 2.37 5.33
C LEU A 145 13.68 1.18 6.17
N ASN A 146 14.41 0.06 6.17
CA ASN A 146 14.07 -1.12 6.95
C ASN A 146 14.03 -0.87 8.47
N ARG A 147 14.74 0.16 8.96
CA ARG A 147 14.70 0.60 10.38
C ARG A 147 13.50 1.48 10.70
N ILE A 148 12.83 2.01 9.68
CA ILE A 148 11.60 2.79 9.85
C ILE A 148 10.43 1.80 9.90
N SER A 149 9.55 2.00 10.87
CA SER A 149 8.35 1.16 11.01
C SER A 149 7.44 1.29 9.78
N ALA A 150 6.96 0.15 9.28
CA ALA A 150 5.92 0.08 8.25
C ALA A 150 4.49 0.07 8.85
N ARG A 151 4.35 0.12 10.18
CA ARG A 151 3.05 0.04 10.86
C ARG A 151 2.18 1.27 10.56
N PRO A 152 0.98 1.15 9.97
CA PRO A 152 0.06 2.29 9.90
C PRO A 152 -0.42 2.73 11.30
N ASP A 153 -0.67 4.02 11.50
CA ASP A 153 -1.29 4.55 12.74
C ASP A 153 -2.80 4.26 12.80
N GLY A 154 -3.42 3.99 11.65
CA GLY A 154 -4.79 3.50 11.52
C GLY A 154 -5.10 3.11 10.08
N THR A 155 -6.12 2.28 9.91
CA THR A 155 -6.44 1.64 8.63
C THR A 155 -7.94 1.75 8.34
N ILE A 156 -8.28 2.21 7.14
CA ILE A 156 -9.64 2.29 6.62
C ILE A 156 -9.81 1.20 5.55
N LEU A 157 -10.79 0.32 5.75
CA LEU A 157 -11.07 -0.81 4.86
C LEU A 157 -12.44 -0.65 4.20
N SER A 158 -12.45 -0.30 2.92
CA SER A 158 -13.68 -0.14 2.14
C SER A 158 -13.98 -1.41 1.35
N TYR A 159 -15.12 -2.05 1.66
CA TYR A 159 -15.59 -3.31 1.04
C TYR A 159 -14.45 -4.34 0.81
N PRO A 160 -13.71 -4.71 1.86
CA PRO A 160 -12.44 -5.39 1.71
C PRO A 160 -12.58 -6.84 1.26
N VAL A 161 -11.62 -7.29 0.45
CA VAL A 161 -11.22 -8.70 0.49
C VAL A 161 -10.48 -8.91 1.82
N ILE A 162 -10.83 -9.96 2.57
CA ILE A 162 -10.24 -10.25 3.90
C ILE A 162 -9.69 -11.66 3.93
N THR A 163 -10.53 -12.66 3.61
CA THR A 163 -10.12 -14.05 3.59
C THR A 163 -9.53 -14.45 2.24
N MET A 164 -8.49 -15.28 2.27
CA MET A 164 -7.95 -16.00 1.10
C MET A 164 -8.44 -17.46 1.04
N GLY A 165 -9.38 -17.84 1.93
CA GLY A 165 -10.01 -19.15 1.97
C GLY A 165 -11.22 -19.27 1.04
N ARG A 166 -12.21 -20.09 1.46
CA ARG A 166 -13.39 -20.47 0.66
C ARG A 166 -14.22 -19.27 0.16
N PHE A 167 -14.34 -18.20 0.95
CA PHE A 167 -15.20 -17.06 0.65
C PHE A 167 -14.46 -15.88 0.02
N THR A 168 -13.23 -16.10 -0.45
CA THR A 168 -12.42 -15.07 -1.06
C THR A 168 -12.99 -14.57 -2.39
N HIS A 169 -12.57 -13.38 -2.80
CA HIS A 169 -12.71 -12.95 -4.18
C HIS A 169 -11.70 -13.73 -5.05
N LYS A 170 -12.19 -14.69 -5.84
CA LYS A 170 -11.38 -15.68 -6.56
C LYS A 170 -10.26 -15.05 -7.39
N SER A 171 -10.55 -14.00 -8.15
CA SER A 171 -9.55 -13.35 -9.00
C SER A 171 -8.45 -12.67 -8.19
N SER A 172 -8.80 -12.02 -7.07
CA SER A 172 -7.80 -11.42 -6.17
C SER A 172 -6.86 -12.46 -5.58
N ARG A 173 -7.41 -13.59 -5.15
CA ARG A 173 -6.62 -14.71 -4.64
C ARG A 173 -5.70 -15.29 -5.71
N GLU A 174 -6.19 -15.49 -6.93
CA GLU A 174 -5.40 -16.05 -8.02
C GLU A 174 -4.26 -15.11 -8.44
N ALA A 175 -4.51 -13.80 -8.52
CA ALA A 175 -3.47 -12.81 -8.82
C ALA A 175 -2.39 -12.76 -7.72
N LEU A 176 -2.81 -12.77 -6.45
CA LEU A 176 -1.87 -12.67 -5.34
C LEU A 176 -1.10 -13.98 -5.11
N LEU A 177 -1.80 -15.11 -4.98
CA LEU A 177 -1.23 -16.36 -4.51
C LEU A 177 -1.04 -17.41 -5.63
N GLY A 178 -1.63 -17.20 -6.80
CA GLY A 178 -1.67 -18.18 -7.89
C GLY A 178 -2.83 -19.15 -7.77
N ARG A 179 -2.90 -20.11 -8.71
CA ARG A 179 -3.99 -21.11 -8.79
C ARG A 179 -3.94 -22.20 -7.72
N SER A 180 -2.74 -22.51 -7.25
CA SER A 180 -2.48 -23.61 -6.30
C SER A 180 -1.60 -23.15 -5.14
N PRO A 181 -2.06 -22.19 -4.32
CA PRO A 181 -1.28 -21.70 -3.20
C PRO A 181 -1.20 -22.73 -2.08
N SER A 182 -0.14 -22.66 -1.27
CA SER A 182 -0.03 -23.50 -0.09
C SER A 182 -1.05 -23.10 0.98
N ARG A 183 -1.29 -23.99 1.94
CA ARG A 183 -2.14 -23.67 3.09
C ARG A 183 -1.53 -22.55 3.94
N GLU A 184 -0.21 -22.55 4.13
CA GLU A 184 0.47 -21.48 4.86
C GLU A 184 0.28 -20.13 4.18
N GLU A 185 0.37 -20.06 2.85
CA GLU A 185 0.13 -18.82 2.11
C GLU A 185 -1.32 -18.34 2.26
N VAL A 186 -2.29 -19.26 2.16
CA VAL A 186 -3.70 -18.92 2.36
C VAL A 186 -3.95 -18.42 3.77
N ASP A 187 -3.35 -19.05 4.79
CA ASP A 187 -3.53 -18.66 6.19
C ASP A 187 -2.82 -17.33 6.50
N TYR A 188 -1.62 -17.10 5.97
CA TYR A 188 -0.89 -15.85 6.10
C TYR A 188 -1.67 -14.67 5.51
N TYR A 189 -2.17 -14.81 4.28
CA TYR A 189 -2.92 -13.73 3.63
C TYR A 189 -4.41 -13.73 3.99
N SER A 190 -4.89 -14.55 4.92
CA SER A 190 -6.26 -14.43 5.46
C SER A 190 -6.23 -13.52 6.68
N CYS A 191 -6.48 -12.23 6.49
CA CYS A 191 -6.27 -11.21 7.52
C CYS A 191 -7.08 -11.48 8.80
N GLU A 192 -8.24 -12.12 8.70
CA GLU A 192 -9.09 -12.49 9.83
C GLU A 192 -8.46 -13.51 10.80
N LYS A 193 -7.40 -14.19 10.37
CA LYS A 193 -6.68 -15.19 11.19
C LYS A 193 -5.47 -14.60 11.92
N ASN A 194 -5.13 -13.35 11.64
CA ASN A 194 -3.86 -12.72 12.04
C ASN A 194 -4.08 -11.46 12.88
N VAL A 195 -5.23 -11.36 13.55
CA VAL A 195 -5.56 -10.26 14.48
C VAL A 195 -5.17 -10.66 15.90
N ASP A 196 -4.49 -9.76 16.62
CA ASP A 196 -4.09 -9.92 18.03
C ASP A 196 -5.28 -9.78 19.01
#